data_AF-A0A436ZWT3-F1
#
_entry.id   AF-A0A436ZWT3-F1
#
_cell.length_a   1.000
_cell.length_b   1.000
_cell.length_c   1.000
_cell.angle_alpha   90.00
_cell.angle_beta   90.00
_cell.angle_gamma   90.00
#
_symmetry.space_group_name_H-M   'P 1'
#
loop_
_entity.id
_entity.type
_entity.pdbx_description
1 polymer ?
#
loop_
_entity_poly.entity_id
_entity_poly.type
_entity_poly.pdbx_seq_one_letter_code
_entity_poly.pdbx_strand_id
1 'polypeptide(L)'
;MPLFPRDFPFPSGGPSAELKDDNEVTFDPLAVAAVLSNPRADRSAARLYLQLDRDDYRWPHTMMIGGTLPPMNTLVAHLSMNVTSIHPAITMCGIDIKMIPVRSDMVFKEFPVYNSNYRLNDLVDFRSSEIAGNDFMVINMDDLDSKARRVHKLGMGPWPGRISLQIIGLANGLLLLTGVAFSALTADIWAGTLFLFYALHWLASTFISFTQMIRIDVKGNIVADPKPRYAVYQRPEGGTVIFKGRKETLERWARETMEFNKTPRIVFLHWFWMISGTLAAIASVACMVNMRGYLQFGFLVVLVYSSVAEIIATQISRRLQAASRGDFSHQLVEGNITRTKGIIRATIENSPNCRLKGLDWIELELLPNWPLYEEMLKMLARINDLQEENEKNGGVDMEAEVEKAIRTFLTETTKPGTDPAKILLARRIADETRDAWAAGSGNQMREKESVPTKAAAAHV
;
A
#
# COMPACT_ATOMS: atom_id res chain seq x y z
N MET A 1 8.56 80.66 -23.37
CA MET A 1 7.74 79.69 -24.13
C MET A 1 8.64 78.91 -25.07
N PRO A 2 9.04 77.67 -24.73
CA PRO A 2 9.66 76.79 -25.72
C PRO A 2 8.56 76.02 -26.46
N LEU A 3 8.60 76.16 -27.78
CA LEU A 3 7.90 75.33 -28.77
C LEU A 3 8.54 73.93 -28.78
N PHE A 4 7.85 72.92 -28.28
CA PHE A 4 8.07 71.51 -28.64
C PHE A 4 6.75 70.74 -28.52
N PRO A 5 6.25 70.10 -29.59
CA PRO A 5 5.23 69.08 -29.46
C PRO A 5 5.84 67.87 -28.76
N ARG A 6 5.24 67.44 -27.64
CA ARG A 6 5.47 66.12 -27.04
C ARG A 6 4.56 65.10 -27.71
N ASP A 7 4.84 64.83 -28.98
CA ASP A 7 4.39 63.58 -29.59
C ASP A 7 5.49 62.55 -29.29
N PHE A 8 5.17 61.61 -28.40
CA PHE A 8 6.02 60.43 -28.20
C PHE A 8 6.03 59.63 -29.52
N PRO A 9 7.20 59.23 -30.04
CA PRO A 9 7.28 58.43 -31.25
C PRO A 9 6.98 56.98 -30.87
N PHE A 10 5.71 56.67 -30.61
CA PHE A 10 5.27 55.30 -30.82
C PHE A 10 5.18 55.10 -32.33
N PRO A 11 5.89 54.11 -32.92
CA PRO A 11 5.65 53.72 -34.29
C PRO A 11 4.16 53.42 -34.45
N SER A 12 3.59 53.69 -35.63
CA SER A 12 2.25 53.26 -36.05
C SER A 12 2.10 51.73 -36.21
N GLY A 13 2.89 50.97 -35.44
CA GLY A 13 2.78 49.55 -35.15
C GLY A 13 3.18 49.35 -33.69
N GLY A 14 2.18 49.21 -32.82
CA GLY A 14 2.37 48.68 -31.46
C GLY A 14 2.85 47.22 -31.52
N PRO A 15 3.20 46.59 -30.39
CA PRO A 15 3.72 45.22 -30.38
C PRO A 15 2.82 44.26 -31.18
N SER A 16 3.33 43.73 -32.29
CA SER A 16 2.85 42.45 -32.83
C SER A 16 3.61 41.35 -32.09
N ALA A 17 2.87 40.44 -31.45
CA ALA A 17 3.47 39.23 -30.92
C ALA A 17 3.67 38.26 -32.09
N GLU A 18 4.88 38.13 -32.61
CA GLU A 18 5.18 37.10 -33.61
C GLU A 18 6.26 36.12 -33.12
N LEU A 19 5.78 34.97 -32.65
CA LEU A 19 6.49 33.70 -32.84
C LEU A 19 5.46 32.57 -32.99
N LYS A 20 4.92 32.47 -34.20
CA LYS A 20 4.23 31.29 -34.74
C LYS A 20 4.34 31.42 -36.25
N ASP A 21 4.83 30.40 -36.94
CA ASP A 21 4.54 30.29 -38.37
C ASP A 21 4.35 28.81 -38.70
N ASP A 22 3.09 28.46 -38.92
CA ASP A 22 2.37 27.41 -38.19
C ASP A 22 2.52 25.99 -38.78
N ASN A 23 1.98 24.99 -38.06
CA ASN A 23 1.17 23.90 -38.65
C ASN A 23 0.43 23.18 -37.50
N GLU A 24 -0.73 23.76 -37.22
CA GLU A 24 -1.38 23.90 -35.92
C GLU A 24 -1.55 22.64 -35.06
N VAL A 25 -1.23 22.79 -33.77
CA VAL A 25 -2.00 22.18 -32.69
C VAL A 25 -2.35 23.30 -31.69
N THR A 26 -3.61 23.37 -31.27
CA THR A 26 -4.09 24.29 -30.24
C THR A 26 -5.01 23.52 -29.28
N PHE A 27 -4.70 23.60 -27.98
CA PHE A 27 -5.46 22.95 -26.92
C PHE A 27 -6.09 24.00 -26.02
N ASP A 28 -7.33 23.74 -25.58
CA ASP A 28 -7.99 24.54 -24.57
C ASP A 28 -7.23 24.42 -23.24
N PRO A 29 -6.74 25.53 -22.64
CA PRO A 29 -6.09 25.53 -21.34
C PRO A 29 -6.90 24.85 -20.23
N LEU A 30 -8.24 24.91 -20.28
CA LEU A 30 -9.12 24.21 -19.34
C LEU A 30 -9.15 22.70 -19.62
N ALA A 31 -9.12 22.29 -20.90
CA ALA A 31 -8.97 20.89 -21.27
C ALA A 31 -7.59 20.34 -20.87
N VAL A 32 -6.52 21.14 -21.00
CA VAL A 32 -5.17 20.78 -20.54
C VAL A 32 -5.17 20.66 -19.01
N ALA A 33 -5.74 21.61 -18.28
CA ALA A 33 -5.86 21.53 -16.82
C ALA A 33 -6.71 20.33 -16.36
N ALA A 34 -7.80 20.02 -17.06
CA ALA A 34 -8.64 18.85 -16.78
C ALA A 34 -7.90 17.54 -17.06
N VAL A 35 -7.12 17.47 -18.14
CA VAL A 35 -6.24 16.32 -18.45
C VAL A 35 -5.11 16.19 -17.44
N LEU A 36 -4.55 17.31 -16.95
CA LEU A 36 -3.54 17.34 -15.89
C LEU A 36 -4.12 16.89 -14.52
N SER A 37 -5.43 16.91 -14.30
CA SER A 37 -6.00 16.32 -13.08
C SER A 37 -5.92 14.80 -13.14
N ASN A 38 -4.87 14.25 -12.53
CA ASN A 38 -4.61 12.83 -12.50
C ASN A 38 -4.35 12.37 -11.05
N PRO A 39 -5.29 11.67 -10.40
CA PRO A 39 -5.11 11.16 -9.04
C PRO A 39 -3.88 10.25 -8.87
N ARG A 40 -3.34 9.69 -9.96
CA ARG A 40 -2.09 8.91 -9.92
C ARG A 40 -0.86 9.80 -9.69
N ALA A 41 -0.90 11.06 -10.13
CA ALA A 41 0.20 12.01 -9.92
C ALA A 41 0.40 12.31 -8.44
N ASP A 42 -0.68 12.52 -7.68
CA ASP A 42 -0.63 12.73 -6.23
C ASP A 42 -0.04 11.51 -5.51
N ARG A 43 -0.47 10.29 -5.88
CA ARG A 43 0.08 9.05 -5.33
C ARG A 43 1.55 8.85 -5.69
N SER A 44 1.97 9.25 -6.89
CA SER A 44 3.38 9.20 -7.30
C SER A 44 4.25 10.14 -6.49
N ALA A 45 3.79 11.37 -6.25
CA ALA A 45 4.48 12.34 -5.39
C ALA A 45 4.55 11.86 -3.94
N ALA A 46 3.47 11.28 -3.42
CA ALA A 46 3.46 10.66 -2.09
C ALA A 46 4.49 9.51 -2.01
N ARG A 47 4.53 8.61 -2.99
CA ARG A 47 5.54 7.53 -3.07
C ARG A 47 6.96 8.04 -3.14
N LEU A 48 7.20 9.12 -3.90
CA LEU A 48 8.51 9.76 -4.00
C LEU A 48 9.01 10.22 -2.63
N TYR A 49 8.13 10.77 -1.78
CA TYR A 49 8.46 11.26 -0.44
C TYR A 49 8.54 10.16 0.63
N LEU A 50 7.64 9.16 0.55
CA LEU A 50 7.51 8.09 1.55
C LEU A 50 8.60 7.02 1.42
N GLN A 51 8.80 6.50 0.21
CA GLN A 51 9.73 5.40 -0.11
C GLN A 51 9.94 4.37 1.02
N LEU A 52 8.89 3.64 1.39
CA LEU A 52 8.92 2.62 2.46
C LEU A 52 9.99 1.52 2.23
N ASP A 53 10.36 1.29 0.96
CA ASP A 53 11.32 0.28 0.53
C ASP A 53 12.57 0.92 -0.11
N ARG A 54 13.01 2.09 0.38
CA ARG A 54 14.13 2.85 -0.18
C ARG A 54 15.44 2.05 -0.29
N ASP A 55 15.67 1.12 0.65
CA ASP A 55 16.83 0.22 0.63
C ASP A 55 16.72 -0.85 -0.47
N ASP A 56 15.50 -1.14 -0.92
CA ASP A 56 15.21 -2.14 -1.95
C ASP A 56 15.15 -1.53 -3.35
N TYR A 57 14.59 -0.33 -3.51
CA TYR A 57 14.60 0.42 -4.77
C TYR A 57 14.30 1.91 -4.54
N ARG A 58 14.60 2.74 -5.54
CA ARG A 58 14.26 4.17 -5.54
C ARG A 58 13.13 4.41 -6.52
N TRP A 59 12.17 5.23 -6.11
CA TRP A 59 11.04 5.59 -6.97
C TRP A 59 11.48 6.58 -8.06
N PRO A 60 11.38 6.23 -9.36
CA PRO A 60 11.61 7.18 -10.44
C PRO A 60 10.32 7.98 -10.61
N HIS A 61 10.24 9.18 -10.04
CA HIS A 61 9.08 10.03 -10.28
C HIS A 61 9.07 10.47 -11.74
N THR A 62 8.22 9.84 -12.54
CA THR A 62 8.04 10.20 -13.95
C THR A 62 7.13 11.40 -14.00
N MET A 63 7.50 12.40 -14.81
CA MET A 63 6.77 13.68 -14.94
C MET A 63 5.50 13.47 -15.77
N MET A 64 4.64 12.55 -15.34
CA MET A 64 3.43 12.13 -16.04
C MET A 64 2.45 13.29 -16.22
N ILE A 65 1.41 13.06 -17.00
CA ILE A 65 0.28 13.99 -17.09
C ILE A 65 -0.25 14.26 -15.66
N GLY A 66 -0.16 15.52 -15.23
CA GLY A 66 -0.54 15.96 -13.88
C GLY A 66 0.56 15.93 -12.84
N GLY A 67 1.75 15.42 -13.16
CA GLY A 67 2.88 15.28 -12.21
C GLY A 67 3.35 16.59 -11.57
N THR A 68 3.04 17.74 -12.20
CA THR A 68 3.39 19.08 -11.71
C THR A 68 2.30 19.73 -10.84
N LEU A 69 1.11 19.12 -10.71
CA LEU A 69 0.06 19.61 -9.80
C LEU A 69 0.36 19.35 -8.32
N PRO A 70 0.85 18.16 -7.88
CA PRO A 70 1.20 17.94 -6.48
C PRO A 70 2.13 18.99 -5.86
N PRO A 71 3.25 19.42 -6.51
CA PRO A 71 4.11 20.48 -5.96
C PRO A 71 3.41 21.83 -5.88
N MET A 72 2.56 22.19 -6.86
CA MET A 72 1.77 23.42 -6.82
C MET A 72 0.76 23.39 -5.68
N ASN A 73 0.01 22.30 -5.52
CA ASN A 73 -0.94 22.13 -4.43
C ASN A 73 -0.25 22.20 -3.06
N THR A 74 0.93 21.59 -2.94
CA THR A 74 1.73 21.62 -1.71
C THR A 74 2.25 23.03 -1.42
N LEU A 75 2.66 23.79 -2.44
CA LEU A 75 3.07 25.19 -2.28
C LEU A 75 1.89 26.07 -1.85
N VAL A 76 0.74 25.93 -2.50
CA VAL A 76 -0.49 26.64 -2.11
C VAL A 76 -0.85 26.31 -0.66
N ALA A 77 -0.72 25.04 -0.24
CA ALA A 77 -0.93 24.66 1.15
C ALA A 77 0.06 25.40 2.08
N HIS A 78 1.37 25.46 1.76
CA HIS A 78 2.32 26.26 2.55
C HIS A 78 1.95 27.74 2.65
N LEU A 79 1.47 28.34 1.55
CA LEU A 79 1.13 29.77 1.50
C LEU A 79 -0.23 30.09 2.16
N SER A 80 -1.15 29.13 2.17
CA SER A 80 -2.50 29.29 2.75
C SER A 80 -2.61 28.77 4.19
N MET A 81 -1.58 28.10 4.70
CA MET A 81 -1.53 27.61 6.08
C MET A 81 -1.44 28.77 7.07
N ASN A 82 -2.59 29.30 7.45
CA ASN A 82 -2.73 30.06 8.68
C ASN A 82 -2.67 29.08 9.86
N VAL A 83 -1.47 28.81 10.37
CA VAL A 83 -1.24 28.16 11.67
C VAL A 83 -1.81 26.74 11.79
N THR A 84 -1.37 25.81 10.93
CA THR A 84 -1.61 24.38 11.18
C THR A 84 -0.32 23.70 11.65
N SER A 85 -0.45 22.73 12.56
CA SER A 85 0.69 22.02 13.16
C SER A 85 1.29 20.95 12.24
N ILE A 86 0.59 20.58 11.15
CA ILE A 86 0.96 19.49 10.24
C ILE A 86 1.65 20.07 9.01
N HIS A 87 2.85 19.60 8.69
CA HIS A 87 3.60 20.06 7.54
C HIS A 87 2.90 19.63 6.22
N PRO A 88 2.77 20.49 5.18
CA PRO A 88 2.09 20.16 3.91
C PRO A 88 2.57 18.89 3.22
N ALA A 89 3.86 18.58 3.31
CA ALA A 89 4.40 17.31 2.78
C ALA A 89 3.78 16.07 3.45
N ILE A 90 3.44 16.15 4.75
CA ILE A 90 2.77 15.06 5.46
C ILE A 90 1.33 14.91 4.94
N THR A 91 0.63 16.03 4.74
CA THR A 91 -0.72 16.04 4.16
C THR A 91 -0.73 15.41 2.76
N MET A 92 0.25 15.74 1.92
CA MET A 92 0.43 15.13 0.59
C MET A 92 0.68 13.61 0.69
N CYS A 93 1.54 13.18 1.60
CA CYS A 93 1.79 11.76 1.85
C CYS A 93 0.57 11.00 2.39
N GLY A 94 -0.33 11.69 3.10
CA GLY A 94 -1.59 11.15 3.60
C GLY A 94 -2.50 10.57 2.50
N ILE A 95 -2.38 11.03 1.25
CA ILE A 95 -3.14 10.49 0.11
C ILE A 95 -2.81 9.02 -0.17
N ASP A 96 -1.61 8.57 0.20
CA ASP A 96 -1.20 7.17 0.07
C ASP A 96 -1.63 6.31 1.26
N ILE A 97 -2.28 6.87 2.29
CA ILE A 97 -2.72 6.14 3.49
C ILE A 97 -4.23 5.89 3.42
N LYS A 98 -4.63 4.64 3.65
CA LYS A 98 -6.01 4.22 3.89
C LYS A 98 -6.12 3.80 5.36
N MET A 99 -6.92 4.53 6.13
CA MET A 99 -7.27 4.11 7.49
C MET A 99 -8.34 3.02 7.40
N ILE A 100 -8.03 1.81 7.87
CA ILE A 100 -9.00 0.71 7.93
C ILE A 100 -9.58 0.60 9.34
N PRO A 101 -10.91 0.51 9.51
CA PRO A 101 -11.51 0.29 10.82
C PRO A 101 -11.25 -1.15 11.28
N VAL A 102 -10.78 -1.32 12.51
CA VAL A 102 -10.51 -2.63 13.10
C VAL A 102 -11.24 -2.79 14.42
N ARG A 103 -11.76 -4.00 14.64
CA ARG A 103 -12.22 -4.45 15.95
C ARG A 103 -11.10 -5.24 16.59
N SER A 104 -10.62 -4.78 17.74
CA SER A 104 -9.54 -5.44 18.47
C SER A 104 -9.82 -5.37 19.97
N ASP A 105 -9.19 -6.26 20.71
CA ASP A 105 -9.12 -6.25 22.18
C ASP A 105 -8.12 -5.20 22.70
N MET A 106 -7.59 -4.38 21.79
CA MET A 106 -6.67 -3.28 22.07
C MET A 106 -7.39 -1.93 21.97
N VAL A 107 -6.72 -0.87 22.42
CA VAL A 107 -7.26 0.50 22.42
C VAL A 107 -7.50 1.05 21.01
N PHE A 108 -6.83 0.49 19.99
CA PHE A 108 -6.84 0.99 18.63
C PHE A 108 -8.04 0.49 17.84
N LYS A 109 -8.73 1.43 17.19
CA LYS A 109 -9.92 1.18 16.37
C LYS A 109 -9.66 1.28 14.87
N GLU A 110 -8.47 1.74 14.48
CA GLU A 110 -8.10 1.92 13.09
C GLU A 110 -6.62 1.59 12.89
N PHE A 111 -6.28 1.09 11.70
CA PHE A 111 -4.89 0.91 11.28
C PHE A 111 -4.58 1.69 10.00
N PRO A 112 -3.39 2.32 9.91
CA PRO A 112 -2.92 2.94 8.68
C PRO A 112 -2.38 1.88 7.72
N VAL A 113 -3.00 1.75 6.55
CA VAL A 113 -2.51 0.91 5.46
C VAL A 113 -1.98 1.79 4.33
N TYR A 114 -0.71 1.65 4.00
CA TYR A 114 -0.09 2.40 2.90
C TYR A 114 -0.41 1.74 1.56
N ASN A 115 -1.04 2.46 0.64
CA ASN A 115 -1.35 2.03 -0.74
C ASN A 115 -0.09 1.64 -1.53
N SER A 116 1.08 2.17 -1.14
CA SER A 116 2.38 1.78 -1.68
C SER A 116 2.95 0.47 -1.11
N ASN A 117 2.44 -0.06 0.00
CA ASN A 117 2.79 -1.38 0.52
C ASN A 117 1.92 -2.46 -0.14
N TYR A 118 2.28 -2.85 -1.36
CA TYR A 118 1.45 -3.76 -2.17
C TYR A 118 1.29 -5.13 -1.52
N ARG A 119 2.29 -5.60 -0.78
CA ARG A 119 2.26 -6.89 -0.08
C ARG A 119 1.08 -6.99 0.88
N LEU A 120 0.83 -5.92 1.65
CA LEU A 120 -0.28 -5.90 2.60
C LEU A 120 -1.59 -5.56 1.89
N ASN A 121 -1.57 -4.63 0.94
CA ASN A 121 -2.79 -4.24 0.23
C ASN A 121 -3.41 -5.39 -0.56
N ASP A 122 -2.59 -6.18 -1.26
CA ASP A 122 -3.10 -7.30 -2.06
C ASP A 122 -3.77 -8.37 -1.16
N LEU A 123 -3.34 -8.49 0.11
CA LEU A 123 -3.96 -9.36 1.11
C LEU A 123 -5.21 -8.74 1.74
N VAL A 124 -5.19 -7.43 2.02
CA VAL A 124 -6.34 -6.71 2.58
C VAL A 124 -7.48 -6.63 1.56
N ASP A 125 -7.16 -6.41 0.29
CA ASP A 125 -8.10 -6.31 -0.82
C ASP A 125 -8.22 -7.65 -1.60
N PHE A 126 -8.02 -8.79 -0.92
CA PHE A 126 -8.04 -10.12 -1.54
C PHE A 126 -9.30 -10.39 -2.37
N ARG A 127 -9.18 -11.23 -3.40
CA ARG A 127 -10.34 -11.62 -4.21
C ARG A 127 -11.24 -12.58 -3.43
N SER A 128 -12.47 -12.18 -3.15
CA SER A 128 -13.45 -13.01 -2.45
C SER A 128 -14.12 -14.03 -3.38
N SER A 129 -14.68 -15.08 -2.78
CA SER A 129 -15.52 -16.08 -3.43
C SER A 129 -16.93 -15.55 -3.71
N GLU A 130 -17.80 -16.39 -4.28
CA GLU A 130 -19.21 -16.06 -4.53
C GLU A 130 -19.97 -15.65 -3.25
N ILE A 131 -19.56 -16.18 -2.09
CA ILE A 131 -20.16 -15.86 -0.79
C ILE A 131 -19.15 -15.07 0.05
N ALA A 132 -18.79 -13.89 -0.45
CA ALA A 132 -17.72 -13.06 0.12
C ALA A 132 -17.85 -12.80 1.63
N GLY A 133 -19.07 -12.66 2.17
CA GLY A 133 -19.31 -12.37 3.59
C GLY A 133 -18.76 -13.41 4.59
N ASN A 134 -18.48 -14.64 4.11
CA ASN A 134 -17.99 -15.74 4.95
C ASN A 134 -16.51 -16.09 4.69
N ASP A 135 -15.82 -15.34 3.82
CA ASP A 135 -14.41 -15.58 3.52
C ASP A 135 -13.52 -14.87 4.53
N PHE A 136 -12.43 -15.54 4.91
CA PHE A 136 -11.49 -15.05 5.90
C PHE A 136 -10.07 -15.03 5.35
N MET A 137 -9.40 -13.88 5.47
CA MET A 137 -7.95 -13.75 5.23
C MET A 137 -7.27 -13.56 6.58
N VAL A 138 -6.44 -14.51 7.00
CA VAL A 138 -5.64 -14.40 8.23
C VAL A 138 -4.22 -14.01 7.87
N ILE A 139 -3.72 -12.90 8.40
CA ILE A 139 -2.40 -12.35 8.13
C ILE A 139 -1.60 -12.33 9.44
N ASN A 140 -0.46 -13.01 9.45
CA ASN A 140 0.48 -12.96 10.57
C ASN A 140 1.44 -11.77 10.41
N MET A 141 1.31 -10.82 11.33
CA MET A 141 2.07 -9.57 11.38
C MET A 141 3.41 -9.73 12.10
N ASP A 142 3.65 -10.81 12.85
CA ASP A 142 4.93 -11.00 13.55
C ASP A 142 6.12 -11.24 12.61
N ASP A 143 5.85 -11.55 11.34
CA ASP A 143 6.86 -11.61 10.28
C ASP A 143 7.44 -10.21 9.90
N LEU A 144 6.81 -9.10 10.33
CA LEU A 144 7.30 -7.73 10.12
C LEU A 144 8.70 -7.49 10.72
N ASP A 145 8.98 -8.10 11.87
CA ASP A 145 10.18 -7.82 12.68
C ASP A 145 11.31 -8.84 12.49
N SER A 146 11.11 -9.86 11.65
CA SER A 146 12.12 -10.91 11.42
C SER A 146 13.30 -10.39 10.58
N LYS A 147 14.22 -9.66 11.26
CA LYS A 147 15.57 -9.33 10.76
C LYS A 147 16.29 -10.54 10.16
N ALA A 148 15.94 -11.76 10.59
CA ALA A 148 16.48 -13.03 10.11
C ALA A 148 16.22 -13.32 8.62
N ARG A 149 15.12 -12.86 8.00
CA ARG A 149 14.89 -13.07 6.55
C ARG A 149 15.60 -12.05 5.66
N ARG A 150 16.03 -10.90 6.20
CA ARG A 150 16.80 -9.88 5.46
C ARG A 150 18.18 -10.36 5.02
N VAL A 151 18.76 -11.34 5.73
CA VAL A 151 20.12 -11.83 5.46
C VAL A 151 20.14 -12.94 4.39
N HIS A 152 19.05 -13.69 4.21
CA HIS A 152 19.06 -14.92 3.40
C HIS A 152 18.75 -14.74 1.90
N LYS A 153 18.58 -13.51 1.40
CA LYS A 153 18.46 -13.18 -0.04
C LYS A 153 19.49 -12.15 -0.52
N LEU A 154 20.67 -12.14 0.10
CA LEU A 154 21.88 -11.48 -0.44
C LEU A 154 22.50 -12.21 -1.65
N GLY A 155 21.82 -13.23 -2.20
CA GLY A 155 22.14 -13.79 -3.51
C GLY A 155 21.37 -13.04 -4.59
N MET A 156 22.04 -12.16 -5.35
CA MET A 156 21.56 -11.58 -6.61
C MET A 156 20.03 -11.35 -6.72
N GLY A 157 19.38 -10.79 -5.69
CA GLY A 157 17.99 -10.35 -5.75
C GLY A 157 17.79 -9.30 -6.85
N PRO A 158 16.55 -9.02 -7.30
CA PRO A 158 16.14 -8.61 -8.66
C PRO A 158 16.77 -7.30 -9.17
N TRP A 159 18.06 -7.35 -9.42
CA TRP A 159 18.89 -6.28 -9.96
C TRP A 159 18.36 -5.74 -11.30
N PRO A 160 17.82 -6.58 -12.23
CA PRO A 160 17.22 -6.06 -13.45
C PRO A 160 16.09 -5.07 -13.19
N GLY A 161 15.19 -5.35 -12.25
CA GLY A 161 14.08 -4.45 -11.93
C GLY A 161 14.55 -3.13 -11.30
N ARG A 162 15.57 -3.19 -10.43
CA ARG A 162 16.19 -1.98 -9.84
C ARG A 162 16.81 -1.09 -10.91
N ILE A 163 17.55 -1.68 -11.85
CA ILE A 163 18.12 -0.95 -12.99
C ILE A 163 17.01 -0.40 -13.88
N SER A 164 15.98 -1.20 -14.19
CA SER A 164 14.88 -0.74 -15.04
C SER A 164 14.23 0.53 -14.49
N LEU A 165 14.02 0.62 -13.17
CA LEU A 165 13.52 1.85 -12.54
C LEU A 165 14.47 3.04 -12.72
N GLN A 166 15.77 2.83 -12.58
CA GLN A 166 16.77 3.87 -12.81
C GLN A 166 16.84 4.30 -14.28
N ILE A 167 16.75 3.35 -15.22
CA ILE A 167 16.71 3.62 -16.66
C ILE A 167 15.45 4.41 -17.01
N ILE A 168 14.29 4.05 -16.45
CA ILE A 168 13.04 4.82 -16.64
C ILE A 168 13.23 6.27 -16.19
N GLY A 169 13.79 6.49 -15.00
CA GLY A 169 14.08 7.82 -14.49
C GLY A 169 15.07 8.60 -15.36
N LEU A 170 16.13 7.94 -15.83
CA LEU A 170 17.16 8.52 -16.68
C LEU A 170 16.64 8.87 -18.08
N ALA A 171 15.87 7.97 -18.70
CA ALA A 171 15.28 8.16 -20.01
C ALA A 171 14.30 9.35 -20.00
N ASN A 172 13.50 9.49 -18.94
CA ASN A 172 12.64 10.66 -18.78
C ASN A 172 13.46 11.96 -18.71
N GLY A 173 14.56 11.98 -17.95
CA GLY A 173 15.48 13.12 -17.90
C GLY A 173 16.10 13.44 -19.25
N LEU A 174 16.55 12.42 -19.99
CA LEU A 174 17.14 12.57 -21.31
C LEU A 174 16.15 13.17 -22.30
N LEU A 175 14.89 12.73 -22.29
CA LEU A 175 13.83 13.29 -23.15
C LEU A 175 13.61 14.77 -22.86
N LEU A 176 13.57 15.16 -21.58
CA LEU A 176 13.40 16.56 -21.18
C LEU A 176 14.59 17.42 -21.56
N LEU A 177 15.82 16.96 -21.31
CA LEU A 177 17.05 17.66 -21.71
C LEU A 177 17.17 17.79 -23.23
N THR A 178 16.75 16.77 -23.97
CA THR A 178 16.66 16.80 -25.43
C THR A 178 15.67 17.87 -25.87
N GLY A 179 14.51 17.95 -25.24
CA GLY A 179 13.55 19.03 -25.47
C GLY A 179 14.13 20.43 -25.24
N VAL A 180 14.92 20.62 -24.18
CA VAL A 180 15.65 21.90 -23.94
C VAL A 180 16.60 22.20 -25.10
N ALA A 181 17.43 21.23 -25.51
CA ALA A 181 18.39 21.41 -26.58
C ALA A 181 17.72 21.74 -27.92
N PHE A 182 16.67 21.00 -28.30
CA PHE A 182 15.93 21.27 -29.54
C PHE A 182 15.23 22.63 -29.50
N SER A 183 14.66 23.03 -28.36
CA SER A 183 14.02 24.33 -28.23
C SER A 183 15.01 25.48 -28.40
N ALA A 184 16.23 25.32 -27.87
CA ALA A 184 17.31 26.29 -28.08
C ALA A 184 17.76 26.34 -29.55
N LEU A 185 17.90 25.18 -30.21
CA LEU A 185 18.26 25.10 -31.63
C LEU A 185 17.19 25.71 -32.54
N THR A 186 15.90 25.58 -32.18
CA THR A 186 14.79 26.17 -32.94
C THR A 186 14.46 27.60 -32.53
N ALA A 187 15.20 28.18 -31.59
CA ALA A 187 14.95 29.49 -30.98
C ALA A 187 13.50 29.67 -30.48
N ASP A 188 12.88 28.59 -30.00
CA ASP A 188 11.52 28.63 -29.43
C ASP A 188 11.64 28.85 -27.91
N ILE A 189 11.47 30.12 -27.50
CA ILE A 189 11.64 30.53 -26.10
C ILE A 189 10.56 29.91 -25.19
N TRP A 190 9.36 29.67 -25.71
CA TRP A 190 8.25 29.08 -24.97
C TRP A 190 8.52 27.61 -24.69
N ALA A 191 8.89 26.85 -25.72
CA ALA A 191 9.30 25.46 -25.56
C ALA A 191 10.54 25.35 -24.65
N GLY A 192 11.53 26.23 -24.82
CA GLY A 192 12.74 26.25 -24.01
C GLY A 192 12.45 26.45 -22.53
N THR A 193 11.56 27.39 -22.21
CA THR A 193 11.10 27.65 -20.85
C THR A 193 10.37 26.45 -20.25
N LEU A 194 9.45 25.85 -21.01
CA LEU A 194 8.71 24.67 -20.56
C LEU A 194 9.64 23.49 -20.24
N PHE A 195 10.45 23.08 -21.22
CA PHE A 195 11.35 21.94 -21.06
C PHE A 195 12.39 22.18 -19.97
N LEU A 196 12.84 23.43 -19.79
CA LEU A 196 13.78 23.78 -18.71
C LEU A 196 13.15 23.58 -17.33
N PHE A 197 11.94 24.08 -17.09
CA PHE A 197 11.29 23.89 -15.78
C PHE A 197 10.94 22.43 -15.51
N TYR A 198 10.52 21.68 -16.52
CA TYR A 198 10.34 20.23 -16.39
C TYR A 198 11.66 19.51 -16.09
N ALA A 199 12.77 19.89 -16.74
CA ALA A 199 14.09 19.31 -16.48
C ALA A 199 14.57 19.63 -15.05
N LEU A 200 14.37 20.86 -14.57
CA LEU A 200 14.66 21.25 -13.19
C LEU A 200 13.80 20.46 -12.19
N HIS A 201 12.52 20.28 -12.49
CA HIS A 201 11.62 19.51 -11.63
C HIS A 201 11.96 18.01 -11.60
N TRP A 202 12.34 17.44 -12.74
CA TRP A 202 12.90 16.10 -12.82
C TRP A 202 14.18 15.96 -11.98
N LEU A 203 15.08 16.95 -12.05
CA LEU A 203 16.31 16.97 -11.26
C LEU A 203 16.02 17.02 -9.76
N ALA A 204 15.09 17.88 -9.34
CA ALA A 204 14.62 17.97 -7.95
C ALA A 204 14.06 16.63 -7.46
N SER A 205 13.18 16.02 -8.28
CA SER A 205 12.56 14.73 -7.98
C SER A 205 13.58 13.60 -7.91
N THR A 206 14.58 13.63 -8.80
CA THR A 206 15.71 12.71 -8.77
C THR A 206 16.44 12.86 -7.44
N PHE A 207 16.86 14.05 -7.02
CA PHE A 207 17.52 14.24 -5.73
C PHE A 207 16.67 13.81 -4.52
N ILE A 208 15.35 14.03 -4.56
CA ILE A 208 14.43 13.54 -3.52
C ILE A 208 14.49 12.02 -3.46
N SER A 209 14.57 11.32 -4.59
CA SER A 209 14.66 9.86 -4.58
C SER A 209 15.89 9.30 -3.85
N PHE A 210 16.94 10.12 -3.71
CA PHE A 210 18.15 9.80 -2.94
C PHE A 210 18.10 10.35 -1.51
N THR A 211 16.96 10.82 -1.01
CA THR A 211 16.84 11.44 0.32
C THR A 211 15.58 10.98 1.04
N GLN A 212 15.65 10.70 2.34
CA GLN A 212 14.47 10.35 3.14
C GLN A 212 13.78 11.65 3.61
N MET A 213 12.71 12.04 2.92
CA MET A 213 11.95 13.25 3.23
C MET A 213 11.06 13.06 4.47
N ILE A 214 10.40 11.89 4.56
CA ILE A 214 9.50 11.52 5.66
C ILE A 214 10.12 10.41 6.48
N ARG A 215 10.05 10.55 7.81
CA ARG A 215 10.37 9.49 8.78
C ARG A 215 9.06 8.94 9.33
N ILE A 216 8.99 7.62 9.49
CA ILE A 216 7.94 6.98 10.25
C ILE A 216 8.46 6.83 11.67
N ASP A 217 7.76 7.46 12.60
CA ASP A 217 8.07 7.42 14.02
C ASP A 217 6.90 6.81 14.79
N VAL A 218 7.20 6.17 15.92
CA VAL A 218 6.24 5.47 16.76
C VAL A 218 6.21 6.16 18.10
N LYS A 219 5.08 6.80 18.43
CA LYS A 219 4.97 7.60 19.64
C LYS A 219 4.60 6.77 20.87
N GLY A 220 5.27 7.08 21.98
CA GLY A 220 4.99 6.54 23.30
C GLY A 220 5.70 5.21 23.57
N ASN A 221 5.68 4.81 24.85
CA ASN A 221 6.23 3.52 25.25
C ASN A 221 5.24 2.40 24.90
N ILE A 222 5.74 1.32 24.31
CA ILE A 222 4.96 0.13 23.97
C ILE A 222 5.37 -0.97 24.93
N VAL A 223 4.43 -1.45 25.73
CA VAL A 223 4.68 -2.55 26.66
C VAL A 223 4.78 -3.85 25.86
N ALA A 224 5.94 -4.50 25.94
CA ALA A 224 6.14 -5.81 25.33
C ALA A 224 5.23 -6.85 26.00
N ASP A 225 4.35 -7.46 25.21
CA ASP A 225 3.54 -8.63 25.60
C ASP A 225 3.72 -9.70 24.51
N PRO A 226 4.28 -10.87 24.85
CA PRO A 226 4.53 -11.93 23.88
C PRO A 226 3.25 -12.64 23.44
N LYS A 227 2.10 -12.38 24.09
CA LYS A 227 0.83 -13.03 23.71
C LYS A 227 0.35 -12.52 22.34
N PRO A 228 -0.16 -13.43 21.48
CA PRO A 228 -0.79 -13.03 20.24
C PRO A 228 -2.07 -12.25 20.54
N ARG A 229 -2.26 -11.15 19.81
CA ARG A 229 -3.46 -10.31 19.80
C ARG A 229 -4.03 -10.29 18.39
N TYR A 230 -5.29 -9.90 18.29
CA TYR A 230 -6.03 -9.93 17.04
C TYR A 230 -6.68 -8.59 16.75
N ALA A 231 -6.70 -8.23 15.48
CA ALA A 231 -7.48 -7.12 14.98
C ALA A 231 -8.23 -7.55 13.73
N VAL A 232 -9.53 -7.34 13.72
CA VAL A 232 -10.44 -7.82 12.69
C VAL A 232 -11.01 -6.66 11.91
N TYR A 233 -10.77 -6.66 10.60
CA TYR A 233 -11.33 -5.72 9.64
C TYR A 233 -12.41 -6.42 8.80
N GLN A 234 -13.65 -5.95 8.90
CA GLN A 234 -14.74 -6.39 8.02
C GLN A 234 -14.81 -5.48 6.80
N ARG A 235 -14.56 -6.04 5.62
CA ARG A 235 -14.53 -5.25 4.39
C ARG A 235 -15.95 -4.83 3.97
N PRO A 236 -16.12 -3.60 3.45
CA PRO A 236 -17.40 -3.16 2.89
C PRO A 236 -17.91 -4.03 1.73
N GLU A 237 -16.99 -4.56 0.92
CA GLU A 237 -17.29 -5.39 -0.26
C GLU A 237 -17.58 -6.87 0.09
N GLY A 238 -17.47 -7.24 1.36
CA GLY A 238 -17.47 -8.63 1.81
C GLY A 238 -16.05 -9.16 2.07
N GLY A 239 -15.97 -10.18 2.93
CA GLY A 239 -14.71 -10.74 3.41
C GLY A 239 -14.26 -10.13 4.74
N THR A 240 -13.61 -10.95 5.56
CA THR A 240 -13.07 -10.54 6.87
C THR A 240 -11.57 -10.75 6.87
N VAL A 241 -10.81 -9.69 7.14
CA VAL A 241 -9.34 -9.72 7.28
C VAL A 241 -9.00 -9.74 8.77
N ILE A 242 -8.15 -10.67 9.19
CA ILE A 242 -7.75 -10.86 10.58
C ILE A 242 -6.24 -10.70 10.66
N PHE A 243 -5.80 -9.66 11.35
CA PHE A 243 -4.40 -9.42 11.66
C PHE A 243 -4.10 -10.12 12.99
N LYS A 244 -3.18 -11.09 12.95
CA LYS A 244 -2.65 -11.79 14.12
C LYS A 244 -1.22 -11.31 14.35
N GLY A 245 -0.87 -10.93 15.56
CA GLY A 245 0.50 -10.60 15.91
C GLY A 245 0.67 -10.29 17.38
N ARG A 246 1.90 -10.14 17.85
CA ARG A 246 2.17 -9.67 19.21
C ARG A 246 1.56 -8.28 19.41
N LYS A 247 1.15 -8.01 20.65
CA LYS A 247 0.60 -6.70 21.05
C LYS A 247 1.53 -5.56 20.61
N GLU A 248 2.83 -5.70 20.83
CA GLU A 248 3.79 -4.66 20.46
C GLU A 248 3.84 -4.39 18.96
N THR A 249 3.67 -5.41 18.12
CA THR A 249 3.69 -5.29 16.66
C THR A 249 2.46 -4.52 16.18
N LEU A 250 1.28 -4.89 16.66
CA LEU A 250 0.02 -4.26 16.27
C LEU A 250 -0.11 -2.83 16.84
N GLU A 251 0.30 -2.60 18.10
CA GLU A 251 0.32 -1.26 18.67
C GLU A 251 1.33 -0.34 17.98
N ARG A 252 2.50 -0.87 17.61
CA ARG A 252 3.51 -0.11 16.86
C ARG A 252 2.94 0.34 15.53
N TRP A 253 2.32 -0.58 14.80
CA TRP A 253 1.70 -0.30 13.51
C TRP A 253 0.56 0.73 13.63
N ALA A 254 -0.31 0.58 14.64
CA ALA A 254 -1.41 1.52 14.89
C ALA A 254 -0.95 2.94 15.25
N ARG A 255 0.22 3.06 15.88
CA ARG A 255 0.81 4.34 16.35
C ARG A 255 1.83 4.92 15.39
N GLU A 256 1.99 4.36 14.19
CA GLU A 256 2.87 4.93 13.19
C GLU A 256 2.42 6.34 12.83
N THR A 257 3.33 7.30 13.00
CA THR A 257 3.11 8.68 12.63
C THR A 257 4.19 9.13 11.66
N MET A 258 3.81 9.96 10.69
CA MET A 258 4.76 10.55 9.77
C MET A 258 5.32 11.85 10.32
N GLU A 259 6.63 12.00 10.23
CA GLU A 259 7.32 13.23 10.56
C GLU A 259 8.16 13.71 9.38
N PHE A 260 7.98 14.99 9.02
CA PHE A 260 8.82 15.62 8.00
C PHE A 260 10.21 15.92 8.56
N ASN A 261 11.25 15.49 7.85
CA ASN A 261 12.62 15.66 8.29
C ASN A 261 13.10 17.11 8.05
N LYS A 262 13.30 17.86 9.13
CA LYS A 262 13.58 19.31 9.09
C LYS A 262 15.05 19.70 8.90
N THR A 263 15.90 18.79 8.42
CA THR A 263 17.31 19.16 8.15
C THR A 263 17.42 20.18 7.01
N PRO A 264 18.38 21.13 7.03
CA PRO A 264 18.48 22.19 6.04
C PRO A 264 18.53 21.70 4.59
N ARG A 265 19.25 20.60 4.34
CA ARG A 265 19.33 19.96 3.02
C ARG A 265 17.96 19.49 2.53
N ILE A 266 17.16 18.90 3.41
CA ILE A 266 15.83 18.38 3.06
C ILE A 266 14.84 19.50 2.86
N VAL A 267 14.90 20.53 3.70
CA VAL A 267 14.09 21.74 3.54
C VAL A 267 14.40 22.41 2.21
N PHE A 268 15.68 22.60 1.87
CA PHE A 268 16.09 23.14 0.57
C PHE A 268 15.55 22.31 -0.59
N LEU A 269 15.71 20.98 -0.51
CA LEU A 269 15.28 20.08 -1.57
C LEU A 269 13.75 20.05 -1.74
N HIS A 270 13.02 20.14 -0.64
CA HIS A 270 11.56 20.27 -0.63
C HIS A 270 11.12 21.56 -1.33
N TRP A 271 11.71 22.70 -0.98
CA TRP A 271 11.44 23.98 -1.65
C TRP A 271 11.84 23.96 -3.12
N PHE A 272 13.00 23.41 -3.45
CA PHE A 272 13.44 23.27 -4.84
C PHE A 272 12.44 22.46 -5.66
N TRP A 273 11.94 21.34 -5.13
CA TRP A 273 10.93 20.52 -5.77
C TRP A 273 9.58 21.24 -5.95
N MET A 274 9.11 21.95 -4.91
CA MET A 274 7.86 22.71 -4.98
C MET A 274 7.92 23.85 -5.99
N ILE A 275 8.99 24.66 -5.95
CA ILE A 275 9.15 25.83 -6.84
C ILE A 275 9.30 25.37 -8.28
N SER A 276 10.22 24.42 -8.55
CA SER A 276 10.42 23.90 -9.91
C SER A 276 9.14 23.25 -10.49
N GLY A 277 8.41 22.49 -9.66
CA GLY A 277 7.16 21.86 -10.09
C GLY A 277 6.03 22.85 -10.33
N THR A 278 5.91 23.88 -9.50
CA THR A 278 4.94 24.97 -9.69
C THR A 278 5.23 25.76 -10.96
N LEU A 279 6.51 26.13 -11.18
CA LEU A 279 6.91 26.82 -12.40
C LEU A 279 6.69 25.96 -13.65
N ALA A 280 6.93 24.64 -13.55
CA ALA A 280 6.61 23.70 -14.61
C ALA A 280 5.10 23.63 -14.90
N ALA A 281 4.24 23.62 -13.87
CA ALA A 281 2.79 23.65 -14.03
C ALA A 281 2.31 24.94 -14.73
N ILE A 282 2.81 26.09 -14.29
CA ILE A 282 2.49 27.40 -14.90
C ILE A 282 2.99 27.43 -16.35
N ALA A 283 4.21 26.96 -16.59
CA ALA A 283 4.79 26.89 -17.93
C ALA A 283 4.00 25.96 -18.85
N SER A 284 3.45 24.85 -18.35
CA SER A 284 2.58 23.98 -19.16
C SER A 284 1.37 24.71 -19.69
N VAL A 285 0.75 25.58 -18.89
CA VAL A 285 -0.41 26.37 -19.34
C VAL A 285 0.02 27.49 -20.27
N ALA A 286 1.04 28.27 -19.89
CA ALA A 286 1.43 29.48 -20.59
C ALA A 286 2.24 29.21 -21.87
N CYS A 287 3.11 28.20 -21.87
CA CYS A 287 4.03 27.93 -22.98
C CYS A 287 3.41 26.99 -24.02
N MET A 288 2.55 26.03 -23.63
CA MET A 288 1.95 25.11 -24.60
C MET A 288 1.13 25.81 -25.67
N VAL A 289 0.43 26.90 -25.33
CA VAL A 289 -0.37 27.65 -26.30
C VAL A 289 0.47 28.52 -27.25
N ASN A 290 1.71 28.84 -26.86
CA ASN A 290 2.57 29.78 -27.57
C ASN A 290 3.76 29.12 -28.28
N MET A 291 4.10 27.88 -27.95
CA MET A 291 5.20 27.16 -28.62
C MET A 291 4.76 26.59 -29.97
N ARG A 292 5.74 26.28 -30.83
CA ARG A 292 5.50 25.68 -32.15
C ARG A 292 4.84 24.29 -32.05
N GLY A 293 3.89 24.01 -32.93
CA GLY A 293 3.04 22.81 -32.87
C GLY A 293 3.79 21.46 -32.80
N TYR A 294 4.91 21.31 -33.51
CA TYR A 294 5.71 20.08 -33.45
C TYR A 294 6.41 19.88 -32.09
N LEU A 295 6.77 20.96 -31.39
CA LEU A 295 7.31 20.89 -30.02
C LEU A 295 6.20 20.62 -29.00
N GLN A 296 4.99 21.13 -29.23
CA GLN A 296 3.81 20.75 -28.43
C GLN A 296 3.56 19.24 -28.54
N PHE A 297 3.60 18.71 -29.76
CA PHE A 297 3.46 17.28 -30.01
C PHE A 297 4.59 16.48 -29.35
N GLY A 298 5.84 16.94 -29.48
CA GLY A 298 6.98 16.33 -28.80
C GLY A 298 6.81 16.29 -27.28
N PHE A 299 6.35 17.39 -26.67
CA PHE A 299 6.06 17.46 -25.24
C PHE A 299 4.93 16.49 -24.84
N LEU A 300 3.85 16.40 -25.64
CA LEU A 300 2.77 15.45 -25.41
C LEU A 300 3.28 14.00 -25.44
N VAL A 301 4.16 13.66 -26.40
CA VAL A 301 4.80 12.35 -26.47
C VAL A 301 5.61 12.06 -25.19
N VAL A 302 6.33 13.05 -24.65
CA VAL A 302 7.04 12.91 -23.37
C VAL A 302 6.09 12.66 -22.21
N LEU A 303 4.95 13.35 -22.15
CA LEU A 303 3.93 13.15 -21.12
C LEU A 303 3.26 11.77 -21.21
N VAL A 304 2.95 11.30 -22.42
CA VAL A 304 2.41 9.96 -22.67
C VAL A 304 3.43 8.90 -22.27
N TYR A 305 4.69 9.05 -22.70
CA TYR A 305 5.79 8.19 -22.28
C TYR A 305 5.89 8.14 -20.75
N SER A 306 5.91 9.29 -20.07
CA SER A 306 6.02 9.38 -18.62
C SER A 306 4.86 8.68 -17.91
N SER A 307 3.65 8.78 -18.46
CA SER A 307 2.44 8.14 -17.92
C SER A 307 2.48 6.62 -18.09
N VAL A 308 2.95 6.12 -19.24
CA VAL A 308 3.16 4.68 -19.45
C VAL A 308 4.29 4.16 -18.57
N ALA A 309 5.39 4.91 -18.47
CA ALA A 309 6.53 4.57 -17.65
C ALA A 309 6.18 4.49 -16.16
N GLU A 310 5.27 5.33 -15.66
CA GLU A 310 4.74 5.25 -14.29
C GLU A 310 4.01 3.93 -14.02
N ILE A 311 3.20 3.48 -14.98
CA ILE A 311 2.46 2.21 -14.88
C ILE A 311 3.46 1.05 -14.81
N ILE A 312 4.47 1.06 -15.68
CA ILE A 312 5.53 0.06 -15.71
C ILE A 312 6.34 0.10 -14.41
N ALA A 313 6.72 1.29 -13.93
CA ALA A 313 7.45 1.47 -12.67
C ALA A 313 6.66 0.94 -11.47
N THR A 314 5.35 1.18 -11.45
CA THR A 314 4.43 0.62 -10.45
C THR A 314 4.46 -0.91 -10.47
N GLN A 315 4.36 -1.55 -11.64
CA GLN A 315 4.39 -3.01 -11.75
C GLN A 315 5.75 -3.61 -11.36
N ILE A 316 6.85 -2.95 -11.75
CA ILE A 316 8.19 -3.38 -11.35
C ILE A 316 8.34 -3.27 -9.83
N SER A 317 7.91 -2.15 -9.23
CA SER A 317 8.00 -1.94 -7.77
C SER A 317 7.24 -3.00 -6.98
N ARG A 318 6.04 -3.40 -7.42
CA ARG A 318 5.26 -4.52 -6.85
C ARG A 318 6.08 -5.81 -6.82
N ARG A 319 6.67 -6.17 -7.96
CA ARG A 319 7.51 -7.38 -8.08
C ARG A 319 8.77 -7.29 -7.21
N LEU A 320 9.39 -6.11 -7.13
CA LEU A 320 10.58 -5.89 -6.30
C LEU A 320 10.26 -6.02 -4.81
N GLN A 321 9.13 -5.47 -4.34
CA GLN A 321 8.68 -5.62 -2.95
C GLN A 321 8.43 -7.08 -2.59
N ALA A 322 7.69 -7.81 -3.43
CA ALA A 322 7.42 -9.23 -3.22
C ALA A 322 8.73 -10.06 -3.16
N ALA A 323 9.68 -9.76 -4.04
CA ALA A 323 10.94 -10.50 -4.11
C ALA A 323 11.91 -10.20 -2.95
N SER A 324 11.99 -8.93 -2.51
CA SER A 324 12.96 -8.46 -1.50
C SER A 324 12.55 -8.81 -0.07
N ARG A 325 11.27 -8.64 0.28
CA ARG A 325 10.79 -8.79 1.67
C ARG A 325 10.04 -10.10 1.91
N GLY A 326 9.83 -10.91 0.86
CA GLY A 326 9.02 -12.14 0.93
C GLY A 326 7.54 -11.83 1.13
N ASP A 327 6.71 -12.86 1.22
CA ASP A 327 5.29 -12.67 1.54
C ASP A 327 5.06 -12.65 3.06
N PHE A 328 3.96 -12.04 3.50
CA PHE A 328 3.46 -12.26 4.86
C PHE A 328 3.03 -13.72 4.98
N SER A 329 3.29 -14.36 6.12
CA SER A 329 2.60 -15.62 6.41
C SER A 329 1.10 -15.31 6.50
N HIS A 330 0.34 -15.84 5.54
CA HIS A 330 -1.08 -15.59 5.42
C HIS A 330 -1.81 -16.84 4.97
N GLN A 331 -3.10 -16.94 5.27
CA GLN A 331 -3.96 -18.00 4.78
C GLN A 331 -5.35 -17.47 4.45
N LEU A 332 -5.81 -17.80 3.24
CA LEU A 332 -7.16 -17.52 2.76
C LEU A 332 -8.05 -18.75 2.99
N VAL A 333 -9.17 -18.54 3.68
CA VAL A 333 -10.20 -19.54 3.90
C VAL A 333 -11.45 -19.09 3.13
N GLU A 334 -11.62 -19.64 1.93
CA GLU A 334 -12.69 -19.28 1.01
C GLU A 334 -13.74 -20.39 0.81
N GLY A 335 -14.87 -20.02 0.19
CA GLY A 335 -15.92 -20.96 -0.21
C GLY A 335 -16.81 -21.42 0.95
N ASN A 336 -16.94 -20.59 1.98
CA ASN A 336 -17.70 -20.93 3.18
C ASN A 336 -19.19 -20.61 3.01
N ILE A 337 -20.03 -21.64 3.14
CA ILE A 337 -21.49 -21.47 3.08
C ILE A 337 -22.02 -20.66 4.27
N THR A 338 -21.38 -20.80 5.44
CA THR A 338 -21.76 -20.12 6.68
C THR A 338 -20.55 -19.45 7.32
N ARG A 339 -20.79 -18.37 8.07
CA ARG A 339 -19.77 -17.67 8.86
C ARG A 339 -19.16 -18.58 9.93
N THR A 340 -19.96 -19.45 10.56
CA THR A 340 -19.48 -20.43 11.55
C THR A 340 -18.48 -21.39 10.93
N LYS A 341 -18.77 -21.92 9.74
CA LYS A 341 -17.85 -22.79 9.01
C LYS A 341 -16.53 -22.08 8.73
N GLY A 342 -16.55 -20.83 8.26
CA GLY A 342 -15.32 -20.09 8.02
C GLY A 342 -14.51 -19.81 9.30
N ILE A 343 -15.17 -19.51 10.44
CA ILE A 343 -14.49 -19.37 11.75
C ILE A 343 -13.83 -20.69 12.17
N ILE A 344 -14.57 -21.80 12.10
CA ILE A 344 -14.07 -23.13 12.49
C ILE A 344 -12.88 -23.52 11.61
N ARG A 345 -13.00 -23.38 10.29
CA ARG A 345 -11.92 -23.70 9.34
C ARG A 345 -10.69 -22.84 9.56
N ALA A 346 -10.85 -21.51 9.70
CA ALA A 346 -9.72 -20.61 10.00
C ALA A 346 -9.08 -20.88 11.37
N THR A 347 -9.79 -21.54 12.28
CA THR A 347 -9.28 -21.92 13.59
C THR A 347 -8.61 -23.30 13.59
N ILE A 348 -9.03 -24.25 12.74
CA ILE A 348 -8.54 -25.64 12.80
C ILE A 348 -7.62 -25.99 11.62
N GLU A 349 -8.02 -25.66 10.39
CA GLU A 349 -7.30 -26.03 9.16
C GLU A 349 -6.02 -25.22 8.98
N ASN A 350 -5.97 -24.03 9.59
CA ASN A 350 -4.88 -23.10 9.39
C ASN A 350 -3.56 -23.58 10.02
N SER A 351 -2.45 -23.19 9.38
CA SER A 351 -1.09 -23.45 9.88
C SER A 351 -0.89 -22.78 11.24
N PRO A 352 0.02 -23.27 12.11
CA PRO A 352 0.19 -22.75 13.48
C PRO A 352 0.37 -21.23 13.53
N ASN A 353 1.07 -20.67 12.54
CA ASN A 353 1.32 -19.24 12.42
C ASN A 353 0.05 -18.44 12.11
N CYS A 354 -0.89 -18.97 11.32
CA CYS A 354 -2.15 -18.33 10.92
C CYS A 354 -3.39 -18.87 11.65
N ARG A 355 -3.21 -19.77 12.63
CA ARG A 355 -4.30 -20.33 13.43
C ARG A 355 -4.88 -19.29 14.39
N LEU A 356 -6.20 -19.18 14.46
CA LEU A 356 -6.92 -18.19 15.29
C LEU A 356 -7.10 -18.66 16.74
N LYS A 357 -5.98 -18.91 17.43
CA LYS A 357 -5.98 -19.39 18.81
C LYS A 357 -6.47 -18.31 19.78
N GLY A 358 -7.58 -18.57 20.46
CA GLY A 358 -8.09 -17.71 21.54
C GLY A 358 -8.66 -16.37 21.07
N LEU A 359 -9.04 -16.26 19.79
CA LEU A 359 -9.78 -15.10 19.29
C LEU A 359 -11.21 -15.13 19.85
N ASP A 360 -11.56 -14.15 20.69
CA ASP A 360 -12.91 -14.00 21.21
C ASP A 360 -13.79 -13.22 20.22
N TRP A 361 -14.60 -13.96 19.48
CA TRP A 361 -15.50 -13.38 18.49
C TRP A 361 -16.72 -12.68 19.10
N ILE A 362 -17.09 -13.03 20.34
CA ILE A 362 -18.24 -12.47 21.04
C ILE A 362 -17.86 -11.13 21.67
N GLU A 363 -16.72 -11.06 22.36
CA GLU A 363 -16.21 -9.81 22.96
C GLU A 363 -15.94 -8.73 21.90
N LEU A 364 -15.51 -9.13 20.69
CA LEU A 364 -15.34 -8.23 19.55
C LEU A 364 -16.66 -7.88 18.81
N GLU A 365 -17.80 -8.33 19.33
CA GLU A 365 -19.14 -8.13 18.75
C GLU A 365 -19.28 -8.67 17.30
N LEU A 366 -18.45 -9.66 16.93
CA LEU A 366 -18.42 -10.27 15.60
C LEU A 366 -19.29 -11.53 15.49
N LEU A 367 -19.71 -12.06 16.63
CA LEU A 367 -20.74 -13.07 16.84
C LEU A 367 -21.70 -12.59 17.94
N PRO A 368 -22.99 -12.97 17.90
CA PRO A 368 -23.92 -12.64 18.96
C PRO A 368 -23.55 -13.38 20.24
N ASN A 369 -23.77 -12.73 21.39
CA ASN A 369 -23.55 -13.33 22.71
C ASN A 369 -24.65 -14.36 23.04
N TRP A 370 -24.56 -15.53 22.44
CA TRP A 370 -25.40 -16.69 22.73
C TRP A 370 -24.57 -17.80 23.38
N PRO A 371 -25.12 -18.53 24.37
CA PRO A 371 -24.41 -19.63 25.04
C PRO A 371 -23.86 -20.68 24.07
N LEU A 372 -24.55 -20.92 22.96
CA LEU A 372 -24.11 -21.84 21.91
C LEU A 372 -22.78 -21.41 21.26
N TYR A 373 -22.58 -20.11 21.03
CA TYR A 373 -21.31 -19.62 20.48
C TYR A 373 -20.20 -19.60 21.53
N GLU A 374 -20.51 -19.33 22.80
CA GLU A 374 -19.52 -19.45 23.89
C GLU A 374 -18.97 -20.88 23.97
N GLU A 375 -19.85 -21.89 23.94
CA GLU A 375 -19.44 -23.30 23.94
C GLU A 375 -18.68 -23.69 22.66
N MET A 376 -19.03 -23.12 21.51
CA MET A 376 -18.26 -23.30 20.28
C MET A 376 -16.84 -22.75 20.43
N LEU A 377 -16.67 -21.56 21.01
CA LEU A 377 -15.35 -20.96 21.24
C LEU A 377 -14.51 -21.79 22.23
N LYS A 378 -15.13 -22.31 23.30
CA LYS A 378 -14.45 -23.23 24.24
C LYS A 378 -14.00 -24.52 23.55
N MET A 379 -14.86 -25.11 22.71
CA MET A 379 -14.52 -26.30 21.93
C MET A 379 -13.34 -26.02 21.00
N LEU A 380 -13.37 -24.94 20.24
CA LEU A 380 -12.27 -24.56 19.33
C LEU A 380 -10.97 -24.25 20.09
N ALA A 381 -11.04 -23.60 21.26
CA ALA A 381 -9.89 -23.38 22.13
C ALA A 381 -9.25 -24.71 22.57
N ARG A 382 -10.08 -25.67 23.00
CA ARG A 382 -9.61 -26.99 23.40
C ARG A 382 -8.94 -27.74 22.26
N ILE A 383 -9.50 -27.69 21.05
CA ILE A 383 -8.91 -28.31 19.85
C ILE A 383 -7.55 -27.68 19.53
N ASN A 384 -7.43 -26.35 19.61
CA ASN A 384 -6.16 -25.66 19.41
C ASN A 384 -5.09 -26.06 20.42
N ASP A 385 -5.45 -26.19 21.71
CA ASP A 385 -4.51 -26.62 22.75
C ASP A 385 -4.03 -28.04 22.50
N LEU A 386 -4.93 -28.96 22.11
CA LEU A 386 -4.58 -30.32 21.73
C LEU A 386 -3.64 -30.36 20.51
N GLN A 387 -3.90 -29.53 19.49
CA GLN A 387 -3.03 -29.45 18.31
C GLN A 387 -1.62 -28.98 18.69
N GLU A 388 -1.51 -27.98 19.58
CA GLU A 388 -0.21 -27.47 20.04
C GLU A 388 0.54 -28.51 20.90
N GLU A 389 -0.16 -29.22 21.79
CA GLU A 389 0.42 -30.31 22.58
C GLU A 389 0.96 -31.43 21.69
N ASN A 390 0.20 -31.83 20.67
CA ASN A 390 0.62 -32.87 19.73
C ASN A 390 1.78 -32.42 18.83
N GLU A 391 1.80 -31.16 18.39
CA GLU A 391 2.92 -30.57 17.65
C GLU A 391 4.21 -30.54 18.48
N LYS A 392 4.12 -30.35 19.81
CA LYS A 392 5.27 -30.31 20.72
C LYS A 392 5.76 -31.67 21.20
N ASN A 393 4.84 -32.54 21.61
CA ASN A 393 5.17 -33.76 22.37
C ASN A 393 4.91 -35.06 21.58
N GLY A 394 4.06 -35.01 20.55
CA GLY A 394 3.61 -36.19 19.81
C GLY A 394 2.83 -37.20 20.67
N GLY A 395 2.16 -38.17 20.01
CA GLY A 395 1.67 -39.39 20.67
C GLY A 395 0.29 -39.32 21.32
N VAL A 396 -0.51 -38.27 21.07
CA VAL A 396 -1.93 -38.22 21.47
C VAL A 396 -2.81 -38.71 20.33
N ASP A 397 -3.80 -39.56 20.64
CA ASP A 397 -4.88 -39.88 19.69
C ASP A 397 -5.79 -38.66 19.54
N MET A 398 -5.40 -37.79 18.61
CA MET A 398 -6.05 -36.52 18.36
C MET A 398 -7.49 -36.67 17.87
N GLU A 399 -7.79 -37.75 17.14
CA GLU A 399 -9.15 -37.97 16.61
C GLU A 399 -10.13 -38.26 17.77
N ALA A 400 -9.73 -39.11 18.70
CA ALA A 400 -10.54 -39.42 19.88
C ALA A 400 -10.74 -38.19 20.79
N GLU A 401 -9.71 -37.38 21.03
CA GLU A 401 -9.81 -36.20 21.88
C GLU A 401 -10.61 -35.05 21.22
N VAL A 402 -10.53 -34.88 19.90
CA VAL A 402 -11.38 -33.92 19.16
C VAL A 402 -12.84 -34.36 19.19
N GLU A 403 -13.14 -35.64 18.95
CA GLU A 403 -14.51 -36.14 19.03
C GLU A 403 -15.07 -36.01 20.45
N LYS A 404 -14.25 -36.17 21.49
CA LYS A 404 -14.63 -35.91 22.88
C LYS A 404 -14.97 -34.44 23.13
N ALA A 405 -14.20 -33.50 22.56
CA ALA A 405 -14.51 -32.07 22.62
C ALA A 405 -15.84 -31.75 21.94
N ILE A 406 -16.10 -32.34 20.77
CA ILE A 406 -17.36 -32.19 20.03
C ILE A 406 -18.55 -32.77 20.81
N ARG A 407 -18.40 -33.95 21.42
CA ARG A 407 -19.45 -34.55 22.26
C ARG A 407 -19.77 -33.69 23.49
N THR A 408 -18.74 -33.10 24.10
CA THR A 408 -18.91 -32.17 25.22
C THR A 408 -19.71 -30.94 24.80
N PHE A 409 -19.34 -30.33 23.67
CA PHE A 409 -20.08 -29.21 23.07
C PHE A 409 -21.55 -29.56 22.80
N LEU A 410 -21.83 -30.72 22.20
CA LEU A 410 -23.21 -31.16 21.95
C LEU A 410 -23.98 -31.39 23.24
N THR A 411 -23.36 -31.99 24.26
CA THR A 411 -24.00 -32.26 25.55
C THR A 411 -24.39 -30.96 26.26
N GLU A 412 -23.51 -29.97 26.25
CA GLU A 412 -23.75 -28.68 26.89
C GLU A 412 -24.81 -27.84 26.15
N THR A 413 -24.83 -27.91 24.82
CA THR A 413 -25.73 -27.09 23.98
C THR A 413 -27.07 -27.74 23.66
N THR A 414 -27.28 -29.02 23.98
CA THR A 414 -28.53 -29.76 23.69
C THR A 414 -29.27 -30.23 24.95
N LYS A 415 -29.09 -29.53 26.07
CA LYS A 415 -29.78 -29.83 27.34
C LYS A 415 -31.32 -29.82 27.18
N PRO A 416 -32.04 -30.61 28.00
CA PRO A 416 -33.50 -30.61 28.00
C PRO A 416 -34.08 -29.19 28.16
N GLY A 417 -34.99 -28.80 27.28
CA GLY A 417 -35.59 -27.45 27.25
C GLY A 417 -34.93 -26.48 26.26
N THR A 418 -33.90 -26.89 25.52
CA THR A 418 -33.30 -26.07 24.47
C THR A 418 -34.19 -26.03 23.22
N ASP A 419 -34.29 -24.85 22.60
CA ASP A 419 -35.01 -24.64 21.33
C ASP A 419 -34.52 -25.60 20.23
N PRO A 420 -35.42 -26.35 19.55
CA PRO A 420 -35.08 -27.22 18.42
C PRO A 420 -34.21 -26.57 17.34
N ALA A 421 -34.41 -25.28 17.06
CA ALA A 421 -33.60 -24.57 16.06
C ALA A 421 -32.13 -24.44 16.49
N LYS A 422 -31.87 -24.25 17.79
CA LYS A 422 -30.51 -24.18 18.35
C LYS A 422 -29.84 -25.55 18.37
N ILE A 423 -30.61 -26.62 18.60
CA ILE A 423 -30.11 -28.00 18.55
C ILE A 423 -29.65 -28.33 17.12
N LEU A 424 -30.42 -27.95 16.10
CA LEU A 424 -30.03 -28.13 14.69
C LEU A 424 -28.75 -27.34 14.37
N LEU A 425 -28.64 -26.11 14.84
CA LEU A 425 -27.43 -25.29 14.67
C LEU A 425 -26.21 -25.90 15.35
N ALA A 426 -26.35 -26.41 16.58
CA ALA A 426 -25.29 -27.09 17.31
C ALA A 426 -24.78 -28.33 16.55
N ARG A 427 -25.70 -29.16 16.04
CA ARG A 427 -25.33 -30.31 15.19
C ARG A 427 -24.56 -29.88 13.95
N ARG A 428 -25.02 -28.84 13.26
CA ARG A 428 -24.31 -28.30 12.09
C ARG A 428 -22.90 -27.82 12.44
N ILE A 429 -22.71 -27.11 13.55
CA ILE A 429 -21.39 -26.67 14.02
C ILE A 429 -20.48 -27.85 14.33
N ALA A 430 -21.02 -28.90 14.98
CA ALA A 430 -20.28 -30.13 15.24
C ALA A 430 -19.83 -30.81 13.94
N ASP A 431 -20.71 -30.91 12.95
CA ASP A 431 -20.39 -31.49 11.64
C ASP A 431 -19.38 -30.62 10.87
N GLU A 432 -19.56 -29.29 10.83
CA GLU A 432 -18.59 -28.33 10.28
C GLU A 432 -17.21 -28.48 10.95
N THR A 433 -17.15 -28.80 12.24
CA THR A 433 -15.92 -29.04 13.01
C THR A 433 -15.26 -30.36 12.64
N ARG A 434 -16.02 -31.44 12.48
CA ARG A 434 -15.50 -32.75 12.00
C ARG A 434 -14.93 -32.62 10.60
N ASP A 435 -15.64 -31.95 9.71
CA ASP A 435 -15.21 -31.71 8.33
C ASP A 435 -13.89 -30.93 8.30
N ALA A 436 -13.80 -29.84 9.08
CA ALA A 436 -12.60 -29.01 9.17
C ALA A 436 -11.43 -29.79 9.77
N TRP A 437 -11.68 -30.63 10.79
CA TRP A 437 -10.65 -31.48 11.38
C TRP A 437 -10.10 -32.52 10.39
N ALA A 438 -10.99 -33.20 9.66
CA ALA A 438 -10.60 -34.17 8.64
C ALA A 438 -9.78 -33.52 7.51
N ALA A 439 -10.21 -32.34 7.05
CA ALA A 439 -9.49 -31.56 6.04
C ALA A 439 -8.11 -31.07 6.55
N GLY A 440 -8.05 -30.54 7.76
CA GLY A 440 -6.83 -30.06 8.39
C GLY A 440 -5.80 -31.18 8.63
N SER A 441 -6.26 -32.34 9.10
CA SER A 441 -5.42 -33.52 9.32
C SER A 441 -4.80 -34.04 8.02
N GLY A 442 -5.57 -34.05 6.92
CA GLY A 442 -5.08 -34.41 5.59
C GLY A 442 -4.03 -33.43 5.02
N ASN A 443 -4.18 -32.13 5.29
CA ASN A 443 -3.21 -31.10 4.86
C ASN A 443 -1.90 -31.17 5.66
N GLN A 444 -1.95 -31.43 6.98
CA GLN A 444 -0.76 -31.58 7.82
C GLN A 444 0.11 -32.80 7.44
N MET A 445 -0.49 -33.88 6.93
CA MET A 445 0.25 -35.03 6.38
C MET A 445 0.98 -34.68 5.08
N ARG A 446 0.34 -33.93 4.16
CA ARG A 446 0.96 -33.49 2.90
C ARG A 446 2.09 -32.48 3.10
N GLU A 447 1.98 -31.60 4.09
CA GLU A 447 3.02 -30.63 4.40
C GLU A 447 4.27 -31.31 5.00
N LYS A 448 4.11 -32.37 5.80
CA LYS A 448 5.22 -33.22 6.28
C LYS A 448 5.93 -33.99 5.16
N GLU A 449 5.23 -34.39 4.09
CA GLU A 449 5.84 -35.09 2.93
C GLU A 449 6.57 -34.14 1.96
N SER A 450 6.20 -32.86 1.94
CA SER A 450 6.79 -31.86 1.03
C SER A 450 8.05 -31.15 1.57
N VAL A 451 8.46 -31.45 2.81
CA VAL A 451 9.78 -31.09 3.34
C VAL A 451 10.74 -32.26 3.05
N PRO A 452 11.56 -32.23 1.98
CA PRO A 452 12.50 -33.31 1.74
C PRO A 452 13.53 -33.33 2.87
N THR A 453 13.67 -34.52 3.45
CA THR A 453 14.65 -34.93 4.46
C THR A 453 16.07 -34.61 4.00
N LYS A 454 16.54 -33.37 4.21
CA LYS A 454 17.95 -32.98 4.02
C LYS A 454 18.89 -33.52 5.11
N ALA A 455 18.42 -34.46 5.94
CA ALA A 455 19.20 -35.04 7.03
C ALA A 455 19.81 -36.42 6.73
N ALA A 456 19.61 -37.00 5.53
CA ALA A 456 20.04 -38.37 5.24
C ALA A 456 21.18 -38.53 4.21
N ALA A 457 21.86 -37.46 3.79
CA ALA A 457 22.95 -37.54 2.80
C ALA A 457 24.26 -36.90 3.31
N ALA A 458 24.58 -37.10 4.59
CA ALA A 458 25.88 -36.74 5.15
C ALA A 458 26.43 -37.95 5.93
N HIS A 459 26.58 -39.08 5.26
CA HIS A 459 27.50 -40.19 5.62
C HIS A 459 27.50 -41.22 4.49
N VAL A 460 28.25 -40.95 3.41
CA VAL A 460 29.14 -41.90 2.71
C VAL A 460 30.28 -41.08 2.11
#